data_AF-A0A0C1GWR3-F1
#
_entry.id   AF-A0A0C1GWR3-F1
#
_cell.length_a   1.000
_cell.length_b   1.000
_cell.length_c   1.000
_cell.angle_alpha   90.00
_cell.angle_beta   90.00
_cell.angle_gamma   90.00
#
_symmetry.space_group_name_H-M   'P 1'
#
loop_
_entity.id
_entity.type
_entity.pdbx_description
1 polymer ?
#
loop_
_entity_poly.entity_id
_entity_poly.type
_entity_poly.pdbx_seq_one_letter_code
_entity_poly.pdbx_strand_id
1 'polypeptide(L)'
;NPLLVGDDAHARVLDYSGGERLFFDLTAPDYPAYVYVDYFDAGGAVLHLSPNELVPLTESVPKSALRVGAKEAGDPGLQITVAPPYGQEIAVAFAASHPLYEGTRPISEPAAPYLDFLRTQVAAARAQHADFKGEWVYFLITTHAP
;
A
#
# COMPACT_ATOMS: atom_id res chain seq x y z
N ASN A 1 -18.26 -10.85 21.16
CA ASN A 1 -18.93 -9.53 21.22
C ASN A 1 -19.79 -9.42 19.95
N PRO A 2 -21.13 -9.35 20.04
CA PRO A 2 -22.02 -9.69 18.92
C PRO A 2 -22.26 -8.53 17.92
N LEU A 3 -21.21 -7.78 17.58
CA LEU A 3 -21.22 -6.68 16.61
C LEU A 3 -20.11 -6.80 15.56
N LEU A 4 -19.55 -8.00 15.35
CA LEU A 4 -18.57 -8.24 14.28
C LEU A 4 -19.30 -8.57 12.98
N VAL A 5 -19.13 -7.73 11.98
CA VAL A 5 -19.35 -8.09 10.57
C VAL A 5 -17.99 -8.44 9.97
N GLY A 6 -17.85 -9.69 9.50
CA GLY A 6 -16.75 -10.20 8.68
C GLY A 6 -15.55 -10.77 9.46
N ASP A 7 -15.33 -12.09 9.37
CA ASP A 7 -14.08 -12.73 9.80
C ASP A 7 -12.86 -12.28 8.96
N ASP A 8 -13.12 -11.62 7.82
CA ASP A 8 -12.13 -11.05 6.89
C ASP A 8 -12.46 -9.57 6.60
N ALA A 9 -12.47 -8.71 7.61
CA ALA A 9 -12.42 -7.28 7.33
C ALA A 9 -11.08 -6.98 6.65
N HIS A 10 -11.05 -6.98 5.30
CA HIS A 10 -9.95 -6.53 4.43
C HIS A 10 -9.68 -5.02 4.57
N ALA A 11 -10.02 -4.44 5.71
CA ALA A 11 -9.89 -3.04 6.04
C ALA A 11 -9.33 -2.93 7.46
N ARG A 12 -8.12 -2.37 7.59
CA ARG A 12 -7.56 -1.98 8.89
C ARG A 12 -7.78 -0.49 9.08
N VAL A 13 -8.13 -0.07 10.29
CA VAL A 13 -8.21 1.36 10.63
C VAL A 13 -6.90 1.75 11.30
N LEU A 14 -6.25 2.78 10.78
CA LEU A 14 -5.06 3.39 11.36
C LEU A 14 -5.41 4.83 11.73
N ASP A 15 -4.92 5.27 12.88
CA ASP A 15 -5.19 6.61 13.42
C ASP A 15 -3.86 7.26 13.76
N TYR A 16 -3.66 8.50 13.28
CA TYR A 16 -2.43 9.26 13.50
C TYR A 16 -2.72 10.72 13.86
N SER A 17 -1.95 11.26 14.80
CA SER A 17 -1.93 12.69 15.13
C SER A 17 -0.92 13.46 14.28
N GLY A 18 -1.15 14.76 14.08
CA GLY A 18 -0.22 15.64 13.38
C GLY A 18 1.19 15.61 13.98
N GLY A 19 2.20 15.44 13.13
CA GLY A 19 3.61 15.31 13.51
C GLY A 19 4.09 13.87 13.72
N GLU A 20 3.19 12.89 13.77
CA GLU A 20 3.57 11.47 13.85
C GLU A 20 4.15 10.94 12.54
N ARG A 21 4.85 9.80 12.64
CA ARG A 21 5.33 9.04 11.48
C ARG A 21 4.27 8.06 11.03
N LEU A 22 3.87 8.15 9.76
CA LEU A 22 3.02 7.15 9.13
C LEU A 22 3.89 5.93 8.79
N PHE A 23 3.68 4.86 9.55
CA PHE A 23 4.20 3.53 9.24
C PHE A 23 3.19 2.47 9.71
N PHE A 24 3.14 1.33 9.04
CA PHE A 24 2.29 0.21 9.45
C PHE A 24 2.85 -1.12 8.98
N ASP A 25 2.45 -2.17 9.68
CA ASP A 25 2.84 -3.54 9.38
C ASP A 25 1.69 -4.28 8.69
N LEU A 26 2.04 -5.08 7.67
CA LEU A 26 1.14 -5.97 6.95
C LEU A 26 1.75 -7.36 6.84
N THR A 27 0.92 -8.34 6.50
CA THR A 27 1.35 -9.73 6.30
C THR A 27 1.23 -10.05 4.83
N ALA A 28 2.30 -10.55 4.22
CA ALA A 28 2.27 -11.03 2.84
C ALA A 28 1.24 -12.17 2.68
N PRO A 29 0.69 -12.37 1.46
CA PRO A 29 -0.19 -13.50 1.14
C PRO A 29 0.40 -14.86 1.55
N ASP A 30 -0.43 -15.90 1.48
CA ASP A 30 0.03 -17.29 1.63
C ASP A 30 0.76 -17.87 0.40
N TYR A 31 1.16 -17.01 -0.55
CA TYR A 31 1.94 -17.34 -1.74
C TYR A 31 3.06 -16.29 -1.98
N PRO A 32 4.14 -16.63 -2.71
CA PRO A 32 5.19 -15.67 -3.05
C PRO A 32 4.61 -14.50 -3.87
N ALA A 33 4.84 -13.26 -3.43
CA ALA A 33 4.17 -12.13 -4.04
C ALA A 33 4.99 -10.84 -4.02
N TYR A 34 4.73 -10.00 -5.00
CA TYR A 34 5.21 -8.64 -5.12
C TYR A 34 4.15 -7.69 -4.58
N VAL A 35 4.53 -6.91 -3.56
CA VAL A 35 3.59 -6.04 -2.82
C VAL A 35 3.76 -4.59 -3.26
N TYR A 36 2.66 -3.99 -3.67
CA TYR A 36 2.52 -2.59 -4.03
C TYR A 36 1.67 -1.91 -2.97
N VAL A 37 2.14 -0.79 -2.42
CA VAL A 37 1.42 -0.04 -1.40
C VAL A 37 1.33 1.42 -1.79
N ASP A 38 0.10 1.88 -1.96
CA ASP A 38 -0.23 3.21 -2.47
C ASP A 38 -1.13 3.95 -1.48
N TYR A 39 -0.82 5.20 -1.20
CA TYR A 39 -1.62 6.09 -0.35
C TYR A 39 -2.36 7.10 -1.22
N PHE A 40 -3.68 7.17 -1.09
CA PHE A 40 -4.55 8.07 -1.82
C PHE A 40 -5.05 9.17 -0.89
N ASP A 41 -4.76 10.41 -1.25
CA ASP A 41 -5.21 11.57 -0.48
C ASP A 41 -6.52 12.16 -1.02
N ALA A 42 -7.13 13.04 -0.23
CA ALA A 42 -8.35 13.75 -0.61
C ALA A 42 -8.15 14.73 -1.78
N GLY A 43 -6.90 15.06 -2.13
CA GLY A 43 -6.54 15.89 -3.28
C GLY A 43 -6.55 15.13 -4.61
N GLY A 44 -6.76 13.81 -4.58
CA GLY A 44 -6.76 12.96 -5.77
C GLY A 44 -5.35 12.61 -6.26
N ALA A 45 -4.33 12.77 -5.40
CA ALA A 45 -2.99 12.26 -5.65
C ALA A 45 -2.82 10.86 -5.06
N VAL A 46 -1.90 10.11 -5.65
CA VAL A 46 -1.36 8.88 -5.09
C VAL A 46 0.08 9.12 -4.67
N LEU A 47 0.48 8.54 -3.54
CA LEU A 47 1.84 8.48 -3.03
C LEU A 47 2.27 7.00 -2.97
N HIS A 48 3.33 6.65 -3.68
CA HIS A 48 3.80 5.27 -3.80
C HIS A 48 4.72 4.91 -2.61
N LEU A 49 4.15 4.22 -1.62
CA LEU A 49 4.84 3.84 -0.40
C LEU A 49 5.78 2.65 -0.59
N SER A 50 5.44 1.75 -1.50
CA SER A 50 6.28 0.61 -1.91
C SER A 50 5.79 0.06 -3.25
N PRO A 51 6.66 -0.35 -4.19
CA PRO A 51 8.09 -0.12 -4.19
C PRO A 51 8.45 1.34 -4.51
N ASN A 52 9.64 1.78 -4.12
CA ASN A 52 10.22 3.08 -4.47
C ASN A 52 11.76 2.99 -4.46
N GLU A 53 12.46 4.11 -4.64
CA GLU A 53 13.92 4.16 -4.70
C GLU A 53 14.62 3.67 -3.41
N LEU A 54 13.97 3.82 -2.24
CA LEU A 54 14.50 3.38 -0.95
C LEU A 54 14.18 1.92 -0.64
N VAL A 55 13.05 1.42 -1.17
CA VAL A 55 12.55 0.06 -0.94
C VAL A 55 12.26 -0.57 -2.30
N PRO A 56 13.23 -1.32 -2.87
CA PRO A 56 13.07 -1.94 -4.17
C PRO A 56 11.98 -3.02 -4.13
N LEU A 57 11.38 -3.27 -5.28
CA LEU A 57 10.42 -4.36 -5.43
C LEU A 57 11.13 -5.70 -5.28
N THR A 58 10.67 -6.51 -4.33
CA THR A 58 11.19 -7.86 -4.07
C THR A 58 10.04 -8.84 -3.89
N GLU A 59 10.29 -10.11 -4.20
CA GLU A 59 9.33 -11.17 -3.93
C GLU A 59 9.29 -11.46 -2.43
N SER A 60 8.13 -11.26 -1.81
CA SER A 60 7.92 -11.53 -0.40
C SER A 60 7.74 -13.02 -0.14
N VAL A 61 8.27 -13.48 1.00
CA VAL A 61 8.05 -14.84 1.48
C VAL A 61 6.60 -14.97 1.96
N PRO A 62 5.90 -16.08 1.66
CA PRO A 62 4.54 -16.31 2.14
C PRO A 62 4.38 -16.07 3.65
N LYS A 63 3.32 -15.34 4.03
CA LYS A 63 2.97 -15.01 5.43
C LYS A 63 4.05 -14.23 6.20
N SER A 64 5.06 -13.70 5.51
CA SER A 64 6.09 -12.87 6.14
C SER A 64 5.50 -11.51 6.57
N ALA A 65 6.07 -10.94 7.63
CA ALA A 65 5.75 -9.58 8.04
C ALA A 65 6.48 -8.58 7.14
N LEU A 66 5.74 -7.58 6.66
CA LEU A 66 6.25 -6.48 5.85
C LEU A 66 5.92 -5.16 6.56
N ARG A 67 6.86 -4.22 6.51
CA ARG A 67 6.66 -2.86 7.03
C ARG A 67 6.59 -1.87 5.88
N VAL A 68 5.63 -0.96 5.97
CA VAL A 68 5.48 0.18 5.08
C VAL A 68 5.78 1.44 5.87
N GLY A 69 6.58 2.33 5.27
CA GLY A 69 7.05 3.55 5.92
C GLY A 69 8.15 3.28 6.95
N ALA A 70 8.92 4.32 7.25
CA ALA A 70 9.97 4.28 8.26
C ALA A 70 9.43 4.84 9.58
N LYS A 71 9.61 4.08 10.68
CA LYS A 71 9.23 4.53 12.03
C LYS A 71 10.31 5.43 12.62
N GLU A 72 11.58 5.05 12.42
CA GLU A 72 12.76 5.79 12.88
C GLU A 72 13.67 6.17 11.71
N ALA A 73 14.60 7.12 11.92
CA ALA A 73 15.49 7.65 10.88
C ALA A 73 16.34 6.58 10.18
N GLY A 74 16.65 5.47 10.87
CA GLY A 74 17.44 4.36 10.35
C GLY A 74 16.62 3.25 9.69
N ASP A 75 15.29 3.31 9.75
CA ASP A 75 14.44 2.28 9.13
C ASP A 75 14.42 2.43 7.60
N PRO A 76 14.38 1.31 6.86
CA PRO A 76 14.14 1.34 5.42
C PRO A 76 12.72 1.86 5.14
N GLY A 77 12.55 2.66 4.09
CA GLY A 77 11.26 3.21 3.70
C GLY A 77 11.19 4.73 3.70
N LEU A 78 10.06 5.25 3.23
CA LEU A 78 9.80 6.69 3.22
C LEU A 78 9.55 7.19 4.65
N GLN A 79 10.15 8.34 4.96
CA GLN A 79 9.95 9.07 6.20
C GLN A 79 8.74 10.00 6.05
N ILE A 80 7.55 9.52 6.37
CA ILE A 80 6.29 10.24 6.11
C ILE A 80 5.80 10.87 7.41
N THR A 81 5.72 12.19 7.44
CA THR A 81 5.16 12.93 8.57
C THR A 81 3.72 13.29 8.28
N VAL A 82 2.82 12.98 9.21
CA VAL A 82 1.41 13.40 9.13
C VAL A 82 1.33 14.91 9.31
N ALA A 83 0.72 15.59 8.35
CA ALA A 83 0.61 17.05 8.29
C ALA A 83 -0.74 17.46 7.68
N PRO A 84 -1.18 18.72 7.85
CA PRO A 84 -2.40 19.21 7.22
C PRO A 84 -2.38 19.07 5.68
N PRO A 85 -3.56 18.93 5.04
CA PRO A 85 -4.87 18.80 5.66
C PRO A 85 -5.07 17.45 6.34
N TYR A 86 -5.75 17.45 7.49
CA TYR A 86 -6.14 16.23 8.20
C TYR A 86 -7.48 15.71 7.69
N GLY A 87 -7.69 14.42 7.73
CA GLY A 87 -8.91 13.82 7.21
C GLY A 87 -8.94 12.30 7.25
N GLN A 88 -9.72 11.75 6.32
CA GLN A 88 -9.80 10.33 6.07
C GLN A 88 -9.15 10.04 4.73
N GLU A 89 -8.10 9.23 4.76
CA GLU A 89 -7.34 8.82 3.60
C GLU A 89 -7.34 7.29 3.50
N ILE A 90 -6.89 6.77 2.35
CA ILE A 90 -6.87 5.33 2.10
C ILE A 90 -5.49 4.94 1.64
N ALA A 91 -4.86 3.97 2.31
CA ALA A 91 -3.78 3.21 1.71
C ALA A 91 -4.30 1.86 1.20
N VAL A 92 -3.78 1.41 0.07
CA VAL A 92 -4.11 0.12 -0.54
C VAL A 92 -2.83 -0.67 -0.68
N ALA A 93 -2.79 -1.86 -0.09
CA ALA A 93 -1.75 -2.85 -0.39
C ALA A 93 -2.31 -3.85 -1.40
N PHE A 94 -1.68 -3.97 -2.56
CA PHE A 94 -2.00 -4.95 -3.60
C PHE A 94 -0.84 -5.95 -3.71
N ALA A 95 -1.13 -7.23 -3.52
CA ALA A 95 -0.14 -8.30 -3.65
C ALA A 95 -0.39 -9.11 -4.92
N ALA A 96 0.61 -9.16 -5.81
CA ALA A 96 0.56 -9.87 -7.09
C ALA A 96 1.54 -11.04 -7.10
N SER A 97 1.14 -12.20 -7.64
CA SER A 97 2.05 -13.36 -7.74
C SER A 97 3.15 -13.20 -8.79
N HIS A 98 3.05 -12.18 -9.64
CA HIS A 98 4.04 -11.80 -10.66
C HIS A 98 4.19 -10.27 -10.64
N PRO A 99 5.36 -9.71 -10.99
CA PRO A 99 5.54 -8.26 -11.06
C PRO A 99 4.58 -7.64 -12.07
N LEU A 100 3.92 -6.56 -11.69
CA LEU A 100 2.99 -5.84 -12.56
C LEU A 100 3.72 -4.93 -13.55
N TYR A 101 4.89 -4.41 -13.18
CA TYR A 101 5.70 -3.52 -13.99
C TYR A 101 7.16 -3.49 -13.49
N GLU A 102 8.05 -3.04 -14.35
CA GLU A 102 9.48 -2.84 -14.05
C GLU A 102 9.76 -1.40 -13.61
N GLY A 103 10.78 -1.23 -12.76
CA GLY A 103 11.20 0.08 -12.25
C GLY A 103 10.28 0.67 -11.18
N THR A 104 10.49 1.94 -10.87
CA THR A 104 9.74 2.68 -9.84
C THR A 104 8.87 3.77 -10.47
N ARG A 105 7.74 4.05 -9.83
CA ARG A 105 6.91 5.22 -10.16
C ARG A 105 7.51 6.48 -9.53
N PRO A 106 7.18 7.69 -10.02
CA PRO A 106 7.42 8.92 -9.27
C PRO A 106 6.86 8.78 -7.86
N ILE A 107 7.44 9.47 -6.87
CA ILE A 107 6.94 9.34 -5.49
C ILE A 107 5.46 9.71 -5.37
N SER A 108 5.01 10.72 -6.14
CA SER A 108 3.61 11.11 -6.21
C SER A 108 3.19 11.47 -7.64
N GLU A 109 1.96 11.09 -7.99
CA GLU A 109 1.34 11.41 -9.28
C GLU A 109 -0.21 11.47 -9.15
N PRO A 110 -0.94 11.95 -10.17
CA PRO A 110 -2.40 11.94 -10.13
C PRO A 110 -2.97 10.51 -10.10
N ALA A 111 -3.94 10.26 -9.22
CA ALA A 111 -4.47 8.92 -8.98
C ALA A 111 -5.18 8.30 -10.20
N ALA A 112 -5.96 9.08 -10.95
CA ALA A 112 -6.77 8.53 -12.05
C ALA A 112 -5.91 7.90 -13.18
N PRO A 113 -4.91 8.60 -13.76
CA PRO A 113 -3.98 7.99 -14.72
C PRO A 113 -3.25 6.75 -14.18
N TYR A 114 -2.86 6.79 -12.89
CA TYR A 114 -2.21 5.65 -12.25
C TYR A 114 -3.13 4.43 -12.15
N LEU A 115 -4.39 4.62 -11.75
CA LEU A 115 -5.35 3.53 -11.63
C LEU A 115 -5.68 2.89 -12.99
N ASP A 116 -5.74 3.68 -14.06
CA ASP A 116 -5.91 3.17 -15.43
C ASP A 116 -4.69 2.37 -15.90
N PHE A 117 -3.49 2.85 -15.58
CA PHE A 117 -2.25 2.12 -15.79
C PHE A 117 -2.25 0.78 -15.03
N LEU A 118 -2.53 0.80 -13.72
CA LEU A 118 -2.52 -0.39 -12.86
C LEU A 118 -3.54 -1.43 -13.35
N ARG A 119 -4.74 -0.99 -13.76
CA ARG A 119 -5.76 -1.85 -14.38
C ARG A 119 -5.22 -2.56 -15.63
N THR A 120 -4.50 -1.85 -16.47
CA THR A 120 -3.90 -2.38 -17.70
C THR A 120 -2.83 -3.42 -17.36
N GLN A 121 -1.95 -3.13 -16.39
CA GLN A 121 -0.91 -4.06 -15.96
C GLN A 121 -1.48 -5.35 -15.36
N VAL A 122 -2.50 -5.25 -14.51
CA VAL A 122 -3.17 -6.43 -13.94
C VAL A 122 -3.84 -7.27 -15.02
N ALA A 123 -4.49 -6.64 -16.00
CA ALA A 123 -5.10 -7.34 -17.12
C ALA A 123 -4.05 -8.08 -17.98
N ALA A 124 -2.92 -7.43 -18.25
CA ALA A 124 -1.79 -8.04 -18.97
C ALA A 124 -1.22 -9.24 -18.20
N ALA A 125 -0.97 -9.09 -16.89
CA ALA A 125 -0.45 -10.15 -16.05
C ALA A 125 -1.39 -11.38 -16.02
N ARG A 126 -2.71 -11.16 -15.91
CA ARG A 126 -3.72 -12.23 -15.99
C ARG A 126 -3.74 -12.95 -17.33
N ALA A 127 -3.49 -12.23 -18.43
CA ALA A 127 -3.44 -12.82 -19.77
C ALA A 127 -2.14 -13.61 -20.01
N GLN A 128 -1.03 -13.15 -19.43
CA GLN A 128 0.30 -13.75 -19.60
C GLN A 128 0.53 -14.95 -18.67
N HIS A 129 -0.02 -14.91 -17.46
CA HIS A 129 0.23 -15.89 -16.40
C HIS A 129 -1.08 -16.56 -15.98
N ALA A 130 -1.27 -17.81 -16.38
CA ALA A 130 -2.48 -18.58 -16.06
C ALA A 130 -2.66 -18.84 -14.55
N ASP A 131 -1.58 -18.76 -13.79
CA ASP A 131 -1.53 -18.92 -12.34
C ASP A 131 -1.57 -17.58 -11.58
N PHE A 132 -1.83 -16.46 -12.27
CA PHE A 132 -1.84 -15.13 -11.66
C PHE A 132 -2.81 -15.05 -10.47
N LYS A 133 -2.28 -14.66 -9.31
CA LYS A 133 -3.05 -14.31 -8.12
C LYS A 133 -2.86 -12.83 -7.82
N GLY A 134 -3.95 -12.19 -7.43
CA GLY A 134 -3.97 -10.79 -7.00
C GLY A 134 -4.96 -10.62 -5.87
N GLU A 135 -4.49 -10.11 -4.75
CA GLU A 135 -5.32 -9.78 -3.59
C GLU A 135 -4.97 -8.39 -3.06
N TRP A 136 -5.89 -7.80 -2.30
CA TRP A 136 -5.70 -6.47 -1.75
C TRP A 136 -6.25 -6.33 -0.34
N VAL A 137 -5.69 -5.38 0.38
CA VAL A 137 -6.15 -4.93 1.70
C VAL A 137 -6.20 -3.41 1.70
N TYR A 138 -7.29 -2.87 2.23
CA TYR A 138 -7.46 -1.45 2.48
C TYR A 138 -6.98 -1.09 3.88
N PHE A 139 -6.39 0.08 4.01
CA PHE A 139 -6.10 0.72 5.27
C PHE A 139 -6.84 2.05 5.26
N LEU A 140 -7.87 2.17 6.10
CA LEU A 140 -8.57 3.43 6.32
C LEU A 140 -7.74 4.21 7.32
N ILE A 141 -7.14 5.30 6.86
CA ILE A 141 -6.25 6.12 7.65
C ILE A 141 -7.03 7.35 8.07
N THR A 142 -7.09 7.60 9.38
CA THR A 142 -7.64 8.83 9.94
C THR A 142 -6.49 9.66 10.48
N THR A 143 -6.36 10.88 9.99
CA THR A 143 -5.40 11.86 10.48
C THR A 143 -6.14 12.98 11.21
N HIS A 144 -5.58 13.46 12.32
CA HIS A 144 -6.18 14.54 13.11
C HIS A 144 -5.13 15.52 13.64
N ALA A 145 -5.59 16.70 14.06
CA ALA A 145 -4.72 17.71 14.65
C ALA A 145 -4.09 17.22 15.97
N PRO A 146 -2.89 17.72 16.36
CA PRO A 146 -2.21 17.32 17.58
C PRO A 146 -3.00 17.58 18.87
#